data_AF-A0AAD9MY16-F1
#
_entry.id   AF-A0AAD9MY16-F1
#
_cell.length_a   1.000
_cell.length_b   1.000
_cell.length_c   1.000
_cell.angle_alpha   90.00
_cell.angle_beta   90.00
_cell.angle_gamma   90.00
#
_symmetry.space_group_name_H-M   'P 1'
#
loop_
_entity.id
_entity.type
_entity.pdbx_description
1 polymer ?
#
loop_
_entity_poly.entity_id
_entity_poly.type
_entity_poly.pdbx_seq_one_letter_code
_entity_poly.pdbx_strand_id
1 'polypeptide(L)'
;MEIGVRITIVLMIMMTLILTITCGSAVEPPRRFSRSHRFAPLKVSVHPERVEMRLGDVIKVKCRARGGIKVEDMPFINFYRKLGPYTVLPMSSGFPGVTIETIAPGKSAIRSRHNRAVKYMKLGPEVWPTLFPGENIFYCKGSKMNGESEASYFTVHRL
;
A
#
# COMPACT_ATOMS: atom_id res chain seq x y z
N MET A 1 -71.40 -7.71 -42.21
CA MET A 1 -70.58 -8.35 -41.15
C MET A 1 -69.08 -7.99 -41.22
N GLU A 2 -68.67 -6.95 -41.96
CA GLU A 2 -67.22 -6.65 -42.16
C GLU A 2 -66.65 -5.58 -41.22
N ILE A 3 -67.49 -4.76 -40.58
CA ILE A 3 -67.04 -3.63 -39.74
C ILE A 3 -66.54 -4.12 -38.37
N GLY A 4 -67.18 -5.14 -37.80
CA GLY A 4 -66.81 -5.70 -36.49
C GLY A 4 -65.41 -6.32 -36.47
N VAL A 5 -65.00 -6.95 -37.58
CA VAL A 5 -63.69 -7.60 -37.73
C VAL A 5 -62.56 -6.57 -37.83
N ARG A 6 -62.80 -5.44 -38.51
CA ARG A 6 -61.80 -4.36 -38.63
C ARG A 6 -61.53 -3.68 -37.29
N ILE A 7 -62.55 -3.49 -36.46
CA ILE A 7 -62.41 -2.86 -35.14
C ILE A 7 -61.64 -3.77 -34.17
N THR A 8 -61.89 -5.09 -34.22
CA THR A 8 -61.17 -6.05 -33.37
C THR A 8 -59.69 -6.16 -33.75
N ILE A 9 -59.37 -6.16 -35.04
CA ILE A 9 -57.97 -6.17 -35.52
C ILE A 9 -57.24 -4.91 -35.07
N VAL A 10 -57.86 -3.72 -35.20
CA VAL A 10 -57.24 -2.45 -34.77
C VAL A 10 -57.03 -2.43 -33.25
N LEU A 11 -57.98 -2.93 -32.46
CA LEU A 11 -57.83 -3.05 -31.00
C LEU A 11 -56.72 -4.03 -30.60
N MET A 12 -56.58 -5.17 -31.30
CA MET A 12 -55.49 -6.12 -31.02
C MET A 12 -54.11 -5.57 -31.41
N ILE A 13 -54.01 -4.80 -32.50
CA ILE A 13 -52.76 -4.13 -32.89
C ILE A 13 -52.41 -3.03 -31.86
N MET A 14 -53.39 -2.23 -31.42
CA MET A 14 -53.14 -1.20 -30.40
C MET A 14 -52.75 -1.81 -29.05
N MET A 15 -53.37 -2.92 -28.63
CA MET A 15 -52.99 -3.62 -27.40
C MET A 15 -51.58 -4.22 -27.46
N THR A 16 -51.17 -4.78 -28.61
CA THR A 16 -49.80 -5.30 -28.79
C THR A 16 -48.76 -4.18 -28.88
N LEU A 17 -49.13 -3.00 -29.41
CA LEU A 17 -48.26 -1.81 -29.39
C LEU A 17 -48.06 -1.26 -27.98
N ILE A 18 -49.11 -1.23 -27.15
CA ILE A 18 -49.00 -0.73 -25.77
C ILE A 18 -48.14 -1.67 -24.91
N LEU A 19 -48.25 -3.00 -25.10
CA LEU A 19 -47.44 -4.00 -24.38
C LEU A 19 -45.94 -3.95 -24.72
N THR A 20 -45.57 -3.52 -25.93
CA THR A 20 -44.15 -3.39 -26.31
C THR A 20 -43.51 -2.10 -25.78
N ILE A 21 -44.30 -1.06 -25.51
CA ILE A 21 -43.80 0.22 -24.96
C ILE A 21 -43.52 0.12 -23.45
N THR A 22 -44.23 -0.74 -22.71
CA THR A 22 -44.04 -0.91 -21.25
C THR A 22 -42.89 -1.83 -20.85
N CYS A 23 -42.29 -2.58 -21.78
CA CYS A 23 -41.09 -3.39 -21.53
C CYS A 23 -39.77 -2.68 -21.86
N GLY A 24 -39.84 -1.40 -22.26
CA GLY A 24 -38.70 -0.48 -22.29
C GLY A 24 -38.25 -0.06 -20.89
N SER A 25 -38.23 -0.99 -19.93
CA SER A 25 -37.48 -0.80 -18.70
C SER A 25 -36.04 -0.57 -19.10
N ALA A 26 -35.60 0.67 -18.90
CA ALA A 26 -34.24 1.12 -19.11
C ALA A 26 -33.26 0.03 -18.69
N VAL A 27 -32.68 -0.66 -19.68
CA VAL A 27 -31.39 -1.29 -19.50
C VAL A 27 -30.47 -0.09 -19.32
N GLU A 28 -30.35 0.37 -18.06
CA GLU A 28 -29.24 1.20 -17.66
C GLU A 28 -28.03 0.48 -18.24
N PRO A 29 -27.25 1.10 -19.15
CA PRO A 29 -26.02 0.49 -19.60
C PRO A 29 -25.30 0.11 -18.32
N PRO A 30 -24.78 -1.14 -18.18
CA PRO A 30 -24.22 -1.60 -16.91
C PRO A 30 -23.31 -0.48 -16.49
N ARG A 31 -23.73 0.25 -15.43
CA ARG A 31 -22.91 1.33 -14.90
C ARG A 31 -21.63 0.58 -14.67
N ARG A 32 -20.60 0.89 -15.47
CA ARG A 32 -19.26 0.47 -15.14
C ARG A 32 -19.12 1.08 -13.77
N PHE A 33 -19.35 0.26 -12.75
CA PHE A 33 -19.03 0.56 -11.39
C PHE A 33 -17.52 0.57 -11.44
N SER A 34 -17.01 1.71 -11.92
CA SER A 34 -15.66 2.20 -11.74
C SER A 34 -15.58 2.54 -10.27
N ARG A 35 -15.57 1.48 -9.49
CA ARG A 35 -14.91 1.38 -8.20
C ARG A 35 -14.24 0.02 -8.26
N SER A 36 -13.14 -0.03 -9.03
CA SER A 36 -11.93 -0.59 -8.43
C SER A 36 -11.93 -0.05 -7.01
N HIS A 37 -12.22 -0.92 -6.04
CA HIS A 37 -11.83 -0.68 -4.67
C HIS A 37 -10.36 -0.32 -4.80
N ARG A 38 -10.06 0.98 -4.76
CA ARG A 38 -8.72 1.51 -4.95
C ARG A 38 -7.95 1.06 -3.71
N PHE A 39 -7.54 -0.20 -3.68
CA PHE A 39 -6.52 -0.69 -2.80
C PHE A 39 -5.35 0.23 -3.07
N ALA A 40 -5.08 1.13 -2.14
CA ALA A 40 -3.90 1.94 -2.23
C ALA A 40 -2.72 0.98 -2.14
N PRO A 41 -1.93 0.84 -3.22
CA PRO A 41 -0.81 -0.07 -3.21
C PRO A 41 0.10 0.32 -2.06
N LEU A 42 0.70 -0.68 -1.44
CA LEU A 42 1.75 -0.43 -0.47
C LEU A 42 2.85 0.37 -1.18
N LYS A 43 3.28 1.44 -0.51
CA LYS A 43 4.38 2.31 -0.90
C LYS A 43 5.32 2.49 0.27
N VAL A 44 6.55 2.05 0.12
CA VAL A 44 7.61 2.12 1.14
C VAL A 44 8.71 3.06 0.68
N SER A 45 9.12 3.97 1.55
CA SER A 45 10.20 4.91 1.29
C SER A 45 11.12 5.01 2.50
N VAL A 46 12.42 5.05 2.27
CA VAL A 46 13.44 5.26 3.30
C VAL A 46 14.16 6.58 3.09
N HIS A 47 14.63 7.20 4.18
CA HIS A 47 15.46 8.39 4.13
C HIS A 47 16.35 8.49 5.37
N PRO A 48 17.64 8.84 5.23
CA PRO A 48 18.38 8.99 3.97
C PRO A 48 18.56 7.65 3.23
N GLU A 49 18.79 7.72 1.91
CA GLU A 49 19.06 6.54 1.06
C GLU A 49 20.54 6.16 1.03
N ARG A 50 21.44 7.11 1.27
CA ARG A 50 22.88 6.89 1.36
C ARG A 50 23.45 7.72 2.49
N VAL A 51 24.34 7.14 3.27
CA VAL A 51 25.04 7.80 4.37
C VAL A 51 26.45 7.26 4.49
N GLU A 52 27.34 8.10 4.97
CA GLU A 52 28.68 7.72 5.40
C GLU A 52 28.67 7.57 6.92
N MET A 53 29.43 6.62 7.44
CA MET A 53 29.54 6.36 8.88
C MET A 53 31.01 6.20 9.27
N ARG A 54 31.45 7.09 10.15
CA ARG A 54 32.75 7.07 10.82
C ARG A 54 32.61 6.45 12.20
N LEU A 55 33.75 6.13 12.81
CA LEU A 55 33.78 5.67 14.20
C LEU A 55 33.21 6.76 15.12
N GLY A 56 32.23 6.39 15.94
CA GLY A 56 31.54 7.30 16.87
C GLY A 56 30.26 7.94 16.32
N ASP A 57 29.96 7.78 15.02
CA ASP A 57 28.76 8.36 14.43
C ASP A 57 27.47 7.68 14.92
N VAL A 58 26.39 8.46 14.94
CA VAL A 58 25.03 7.97 15.13
C VAL A 58 24.18 8.34 13.92
N ILE A 59 23.73 7.33 13.18
CA ILE A 59 22.93 7.50 11.97
C ILE A 59 21.46 7.27 12.30
N LYS A 60 20.58 8.20 11.90
CA LYS A 60 19.12 8.03 12.02
C LYS A 60 18.49 7.87 10.64
N VAL A 61 17.84 6.73 10.44
CA VAL A 61 17.12 6.37 9.22
C VAL A 61 15.63 6.32 9.49
N LYS A 62 14.84 6.96 8.64
CA LYS A 62 13.38 7.01 8.68
C LYS A 62 12.82 6.12 7.57
N CYS A 63 11.99 5.15 7.94
CA CYS A 63 11.18 4.41 7.00
C CYS A 63 9.71 4.80 7.13
N ARG A 64 9.04 4.95 5.99
CA ARG A 64 7.62 5.29 5.89
C ARG A 64 6.94 4.30 4.96
N ALA A 65 5.92 3.63 5.46
CA ALA A 65 5.03 2.80 4.65
C ALA A 65 3.65 3.47 4.58
N ARG A 66 3.06 3.52 3.39
CA ARG A 66 1.69 3.96 3.16
C ARG A 66 0.95 2.92 2.34
N GLY A 67 -0.28 2.63 2.68
CA GLY A 67 -1.09 1.67 1.96
C GLY A 67 -2.29 1.27 2.79
N GLY A 68 -3.31 0.72 2.12
CA GLY A 68 -4.57 0.39 2.78
C GLY A 68 -5.40 1.62 3.12
N ILE A 69 -6.72 1.45 3.06
CA ILE A 69 -7.70 2.50 3.43
C ILE A 69 -8.34 2.17 4.77
N LYS A 70 -8.46 0.88 5.09
CA LYS A 70 -9.06 0.39 6.33
C LYS A 70 -7.99 0.12 7.38
N VAL A 71 -8.30 0.34 8.65
CA VAL A 71 -7.37 0.15 9.79
C VAL A 71 -6.75 -1.25 9.83
N GLU A 72 -7.52 -2.28 9.45
CA GLU A 72 -7.06 -3.68 9.30
C GLU A 72 -5.93 -3.86 8.26
N ASP A 73 -5.80 -2.94 7.30
CA ASP A 73 -4.73 -2.90 6.29
C ASP A 73 -3.55 -2.00 6.71
N MET A 74 -3.42 -1.66 8.00
CA MET A 74 -2.31 -0.83 8.47
C MET A 74 -0.98 -1.54 8.20
N PRO A 75 -0.06 -0.92 7.44
CA PRO A 75 1.21 -1.57 7.13
C PRO A 75 2.10 -1.63 8.38
N PHE A 76 2.85 -2.71 8.51
CA PHE A 76 3.93 -2.85 9.50
C PHE A 76 5.29 -2.73 8.82
N ILE A 77 6.28 -2.22 9.56
CA ILE A 77 7.63 -1.93 9.04
C ILE A 77 8.65 -2.74 9.84
N ASN A 78 9.58 -3.36 9.13
CA ASN A 78 10.77 -4.02 9.70
C ASN A 78 12.03 -3.59 8.96
N PHE A 79 13.19 -3.65 9.62
CA PHE A 79 14.48 -3.30 9.05
C PHE A 79 15.37 -4.53 8.92
N TYR A 80 16.23 -4.53 7.92
CA TYR A 80 17.11 -5.65 7.59
C TYR A 80 18.45 -5.14 7.05
N ARG A 81 19.50 -5.92 7.28
CA ARG A 81 20.81 -5.76 6.65
C ARG A 81 21.05 -6.91 5.68
N LYS A 82 21.51 -6.61 4.47
CA LYS A 82 21.88 -7.61 3.48
C LYS A 82 23.39 -7.88 3.60
N LEU A 83 23.75 -9.12 3.92
CA LEU A 83 25.16 -9.55 4.06
C LEU A 83 25.67 -10.26 2.79
N GLY A 84 24.76 -10.70 1.92
CA GLY A 84 25.07 -11.34 0.65
C GLY A 84 23.82 -11.56 -0.20
N PRO A 85 23.90 -12.31 -1.31
CA PRO A 85 22.76 -12.58 -2.20
C PRO A 85 21.60 -13.30 -1.48
N TYR A 86 21.94 -14.22 -0.58
CA TYR A 86 20.98 -15.08 0.13
C TYR A 86 20.95 -14.87 1.64
N THR A 87 21.83 -14.00 2.16
CA THR A 87 21.99 -13.79 3.60
C THR A 87 21.45 -12.43 4.00
N VAL A 88 20.41 -12.46 4.85
CA VAL A 88 19.75 -11.28 5.39
C VAL A 88 19.71 -11.38 6.90
N LEU A 89 20.07 -10.30 7.58
CA LEU A 89 19.98 -10.18 9.03
C LEU A 89 18.84 -9.24 9.41
N PRO A 90 17.86 -9.67 10.23
CA PRO A 90 16.85 -8.77 10.76
C PRO A 90 17.47 -7.78 11.75
N MET A 91 17.21 -6.49 11.54
CA MET A 91 17.61 -5.44 12.46
C MET A 91 16.48 -5.25 13.48
N SER A 92 16.76 -5.48 14.75
CA SER A 92 15.83 -5.28 15.87
C SER A 92 16.53 -4.49 16.97
N SER A 93 15.77 -4.03 17.97
CA SER A 93 16.34 -3.34 19.14
C SER A 93 17.27 -4.23 19.99
N GLY A 94 17.41 -5.51 19.66
CA GLY A 94 18.37 -6.43 20.28
C GLY A 94 19.70 -6.54 19.54
N PHE A 95 19.87 -5.92 18.36
CA PHE A 95 21.17 -5.87 17.70
C PHE A 95 22.04 -4.77 18.34
N PRO A 96 23.33 -5.03 18.64
CA PRO A 96 24.20 -4.05 19.29
C PRO A 96 24.23 -2.70 18.56
N GLY A 97 23.97 -1.62 19.29
CA GLY A 97 23.95 -0.26 18.73
C GLY A 97 22.72 0.04 17.85
N VAL A 98 21.71 -0.82 17.77
CA VAL A 98 20.51 -0.57 16.97
C VAL A 98 19.32 -0.25 17.86
N THR A 99 18.72 0.91 17.66
CA THR A 99 17.45 1.28 18.31
C THR A 99 16.37 1.48 17.26
N ILE A 100 15.15 0.98 17.53
CA ILE A 100 14.01 1.14 16.62
C ILE A 100 12.89 1.87 17.35
N GLU A 101 12.50 3.02 16.82
CA GLU A 101 11.42 3.85 17.35
C GLU A 101 10.21 3.76 16.42
N THR A 102 9.06 3.36 16.94
CA THR A 102 7.79 3.37 16.19
C THR A 102 7.00 4.60 16.54
N ILE A 103 6.66 5.42 15.54
CA ILE A 103 5.76 6.55 15.76
C ILE A 103 4.33 6.03 15.61
N ALA A 104 3.58 6.07 16.71
CA ALA A 104 2.15 5.80 16.69
C ALA A 104 1.46 6.71 15.68
N PRO A 105 0.44 6.22 14.96
CA PRO A 105 -0.34 7.05 14.04
C PRO A 105 -0.94 8.23 14.81
N GLY A 106 -0.39 9.43 14.61
CA GLY A 106 -0.93 10.65 15.23
C GLY A 106 -2.34 10.96 14.73
N LYS A 107 -3.12 11.76 15.46
CA LYS A 107 -4.48 12.20 15.10
C LYS A 107 -4.60 12.79 13.68
N SER A 108 -3.50 13.28 13.09
CA SER A 108 -3.45 13.75 11.70
C SER A 108 -3.56 12.64 10.64
N ALA A 109 -3.46 11.36 11.01
CA ALA A 109 -3.80 10.22 10.14
C ALA A 109 -5.28 10.23 9.73
N ILE A 110 -6.15 10.87 10.53
CA ILE A 110 -7.60 11.00 10.27
C ILE A 110 -7.89 11.81 8.99
N ARG A 111 -6.97 12.69 8.56
CA ARG A 111 -7.12 13.46 7.30
C ARG A 111 -6.60 12.73 6.05
N SER A 112 -5.79 11.69 6.22
CA SER A 112 -5.23 10.92 5.09
C SER A 112 -6.20 9.81 4.71
N ARG A 113 -6.54 9.67 3.42
CA ARG A 113 -7.32 8.51 2.92
C ARG A 113 -6.58 7.17 3.06
N HIS A 114 -5.29 7.21 3.41
CA HIS A 114 -4.44 6.03 3.49
C HIS A 114 -3.82 5.90 4.88
N ASN A 115 -3.74 4.66 5.36
CA ASN A 115 -2.97 4.35 6.54
C ASN A 115 -1.49 4.56 6.30
N ARG A 116 -0.80 4.94 7.37
CA ARG A 116 0.62 5.25 7.35
C ARG A 116 1.26 4.71 8.62
N ALA A 117 2.33 3.94 8.43
CA ALA A 117 3.28 3.62 9.49
C ALA A 117 4.59 4.39 9.26
N VAL A 118 5.23 4.75 10.36
CA VAL A 118 6.57 5.35 10.35
C VAL A 118 7.39 4.71 11.45
N LYS A 119 8.56 4.20 11.09
CA LYS A 119 9.56 3.73 12.04
C LYS A 119 10.90 4.40 11.76
N TYR A 120 11.67 4.62 12.82
CA TYR A 120 13.04 5.09 12.73
C TYR A 120 13.96 4.00 13.21
N MET A 121 15.07 3.80 12.53
CA MET A 121 16.19 3.01 12.98
C MET A 121 17.34 3.95 13.28
N LYS A 122 17.93 3.83 14.46
CA LYS A 122 19.20 4.47 14.82
C LYS A 122 20.28 3.42 14.79
N LEU A 123 21.37 3.70 14.09
CA LEU A 123 22.61 2.93 14.10
C LEU A 123 23.63 3.72 14.92
N GLY A 124 23.99 3.20 16.09
CA GLY A 124 24.97 3.76 17.00
C GLY A 124 26.38 3.27 16.72
N PRO A 125 27.37 3.77 17.47
CA PRO A 125 28.79 3.48 17.25
C PRO A 125 29.14 2.00 17.30
N GLU A 126 28.39 1.21 18.07
CA GLU A 126 28.60 -0.23 18.25
C GLU A 126 28.29 -1.03 16.97
N VAL A 127 27.55 -0.44 16.02
CA VAL A 127 27.31 -1.05 14.70
C VAL A 127 28.55 -0.96 13.82
N TRP A 128 29.34 0.10 13.93
CA TRP A 128 30.50 0.37 13.08
C TRP A 128 31.47 -0.81 12.92
N PRO A 129 31.92 -1.52 13.99
CA PRO A 129 32.82 -2.66 13.84
C PRO A 129 32.19 -3.86 13.11
N THR A 130 30.86 -3.92 13.02
CA THR A 130 30.13 -4.99 12.31
C THR A 130 29.99 -4.71 10.81
N LEU A 131 30.25 -3.48 10.36
CA LEU A 131 30.14 -3.08 8.96
C LEU A 131 31.34 -3.59 8.15
N PHE A 132 31.11 -4.07 6.93
CA PHE A 132 32.20 -4.35 6.00
C PHE A 132 32.86 -3.03 5.57
N PRO A 133 34.16 -3.02 5.25
CA PRO A 133 34.77 -1.87 4.59
C PRO A 133 34.00 -1.50 3.31
N GLY A 134 33.71 -0.21 3.11
CA GLY A 134 32.94 0.27 1.97
C GLY A 134 31.41 0.18 2.16
N GLU A 135 30.69 -0.16 1.10
CA GLU A 135 29.23 -0.05 1.05
C GLU A 135 28.51 -1.24 1.73
N ASN A 136 27.67 -0.93 2.72
CA ASN A 136 26.82 -1.89 3.42
C ASN A 136 25.36 -1.63 3.06
N ILE A 137 24.65 -2.68 2.61
CA ILE A 137 23.27 -2.55 2.12
C ILE A 137 22.29 -2.91 3.22
N PHE A 138 21.32 -2.02 3.42
CA PHE A 138 20.21 -2.19 4.33
C PHE A 138 18.89 -1.95 3.58
N TYR A 139 17.79 -2.42 4.16
CA TYR A 139 16.48 -2.09 3.64
C TYR A 139 15.43 -2.07 4.74
N CYS A 140 14.40 -1.28 4.53
CA CYS A 140 13.17 -1.39 5.28
C CYS A 140 12.10 -2.06 4.44
N LYS A 141 11.41 -3.03 5.02
CA LYS A 141 10.29 -3.75 4.41
C LYS A 141 9.00 -3.30 5.07
N GLY A 142 8.09 -2.78 4.26
CA GLY A 142 6.69 -2.64 4.62
C GLY A 142 5.95 -3.92 4.25
N SER A 143 5.00 -4.34 5.07
CA SER A 143 4.12 -5.46 4.78
C SER A 143 2.71 -5.17 5.29
N LYS A 144 1.70 -5.80 4.67
CA LYS A 144 0.30 -5.81 5.09
C LYS A 144 -0.13 -7.22 5.48
N MET A 145 -1.25 -7.32 6.19
CA MET A 145 -1.82 -8.61 6.64
C MET A 145 -2.24 -9.51 5.46
N ASN A 146 -2.60 -8.92 4.32
CA ASN A 146 -2.97 -9.65 3.11
C ASN A 146 -1.75 -10.23 2.34
N GLY A 147 -0.53 -10.13 2.88
CA GLY A 147 0.70 -10.63 2.26
C GLY A 147 1.38 -9.68 1.29
N GLU A 148 0.76 -8.54 0.95
CA GLU A 148 1.42 -7.51 0.13
C GLU A 148 2.64 -6.95 0.87
N SER A 149 3.78 -6.90 0.21
CA SER A 149 5.01 -6.37 0.79
C SER A 149 5.86 -5.63 -0.23
N GLU A 150 6.61 -4.66 0.24
CA GLU A 150 7.51 -3.83 -0.57
C GLU A 150 8.72 -3.44 0.27
N ALA A 151 9.86 -3.27 -0.38
CA ALA A 151 11.11 -2.89 0.27
C ALA A 151 11.68 -1.60 -0.33
N SER A 152 12.31 -0.80 0.52
CA SER A 152 13.08 0.38 0.13
C SER A 152 14.47 0.29 0.75
N TYR A 153 15.50 0.54 -0.05
CA TYR A 153 16.90 0.27 0.29
C TYR A 153 17.63 1.55 0.66
N PHE A 154 18.57 1.43 1.58
CA PHE A 154 19.55 2.47 1.86
C PHE A 154 20.93 1.86 2.10
N THR A 155 21.97 2.64 1.92
CA THR A 155 23.34 2.16 2.10
C THR A 155 24.11 2.99 3.11
N VAL A 156 24.97 2.30 3.86
CA VAL A 156 25.91 2.89 4.83
C VAL A 156 27.31 2.60 4.35
N HIS A 157 28.04 3.64 3.98
CA HIS A 157 29.44 3.54 3.59
C HIS A 157 30.32 3.68 4.84
N ARG A 158 31.05 2.61 5.18
CA ARG A 158 32.01 2.63 6.29
C ARG A 158 33.28 3.34 5.83
N LEU A 159 33.58 4.48 6.46
CA LEU A 159 34.83 5.22 6.30
C LEU A 159 35.90 4.75 7.30
#